data_AF-A0A267EAD5-F1
#
_entry.id   AF-A0A267EAD5-F1
#
_cell.length_a   1.000
_cell.length_b   1.000
_cell.length_c   1.000
_cell.angle_alpha   90.00
_cell.angle_beta   90.00
_cell.angle_gamma   90.00
#
_symmetry.space_group_name_H-M   'P 1'
#
loop_
_entity.id
_entity.type
_entity.pdbx_description
1 polymer ?
#
loop_
_entity_poly.entity_id
_entity_poly.type
_entity_poly.pdbx_seq_one_letter_code
_entity_poly.pdbx_strand_id
1 'polypeptide(L)'
;MTQQSLDALYNDFDKLYKDFSSYKSNFDSDLNQLLEECQAFLSKSAAIDESGGDGSVEPSTRLRLQQLHQRLKKRLSEASKRHRELHAPLSKMGKLIDKSFVTELPESLSSAQLESDAEKLQVLNTAICEHLIREGSMEVAQELIREAGLAYEESHLPAYAELNHVVEALAKRQLEPALQWLQDNQKSLSSEETGRYLEFLIRRLQLVQLVSSEDAKPEAILQQARLLAAFSPACDADIRRLMGSLAFVRRSLHSSPYKDLFESRLYHELSQLLVSRPTRCWASPRTCHSPWPSTPAAPPCRLC
;
A
#
# COMPACT_ATOMS: atom_id res chain seq x y z
N MET A 1 -7.14 21.71 -5.94
CA MET A 1 -8.05 20.54 -5.82
C MET A 1 -8.81 20.66 -4.51
N THR A 2 -10.14 20.62 -4.51
CA THR A 2 -10.94 20.66 -3.27
C THR A 2 -11.07 19.26 -2.68
N GLN A 3 -11.07 19.13 -1.36
CA GLN A 3 -11.19 17.84 -0.67
C GLN A 3 -12.46 17.08 -1.08
N GLN A 4 -13.55 17.80 -1.36
CA GLN A 4 -14.80 17.25 -1.89
C GLN A 4 -14.65 16.59 -3.27
N SER A 5 -13.79 17.11 -4.14
CA SER A 5 -13.53 16.50 -5.46
C SER A 5 -12.73 15.20 -5.33
N LEU A 6 -11.83 15.13 -4.36
CA LEU A 6 -11.05 13.94 -4.02
C LEU A 6 -11.95 12.85 -3.45
N ASP A 7 -12.80 13.21 -2.49
CA ASP A 7 -13.75 12.27 -1.88
C ASP A 7 -14.73 11.71 -2.92
N ALA A 8 -15.21 12.54 -3.87
CA ALA A 8 -16.05 12.07 -4.97
C ALA A 8 -15.32 11.08 -5.89
N LEU A 9 -14.04 11.36 -6.22
CA LEU A 9 -13.22 10.46 -7.04
C LEU A 9 -12.99 9.12 -6.35
N TYR A 10 -12.68 9.13 -5.05
CA TYR A 10 -12.54 7.92 -4.24
C TYR A 10 -13.83 7.09 -4.23
N ASN A 11 -14.98 7.72 -4.02
CA ASN A 11 -16.27 7.03 -4.02
C ASN A 11 -16.60 6.39 -5.37
N ASP A 12 -16.32 7.07 -6.48
CA ASP A 12 -16.51 6.51 -7.82
C ASP A 12 -15.53 5.35 -8.08
N PHE A 13 -14.30 5.42 -7.55
CA PHE A 13 -13.31 4.35 -7.65
C PHE A 13 -13.73 3.12 -6.85
N ASP A 14 -14.20 3.29 -5.62
CA ASP A 14 -14.70 2.21 -4.78
C ASP A 14 -15.92 1.52 -5.41
N LYS A 15 -16.80 2.29 -6.04
CA LYS A 15 -17.94 1.75 -6.78
C LYS A 15 -17.45 0.90 -7.96
N LEU A 16 -16.50 1.42 -8.75
CA LEU A 16 -15.90 0.68 -9.86
C LEU A 16 -15.24 -0.62 -9.37
N TYR A 17 -14.48 -0.55 -8.28
CA TYR A 17 -13.84 -1.71 -7.68
C TYR A 17 -14.86 -2.78 -7.25
N LYS A 18 -15.96 -2.37 -6.62
CA LYS A 18 -17.06 -3.27 -6.25
C LYS A 18 -17.72 -3.92 -7.48
N ASP A 19 -17.92 -3.17 -8.55
CA ASP A 19 -18.49 -3.69 -9.80
C ASP A 19 -17.55 -4.73 -10.45
N PHE A 20 -16.24 -4.45 -10.50
CA PHE A 20 -15.23 -5.40 -11.00
C PHE A 20 -15.12 -6.64 -10.13
N SER A 21 -15.09 -6.49 -8.81
CA SER A 21 -15.02 -7.61 -7.87
C SER A 21 -16.26 -8.50 -7.97
N SER A 22 -17.44 -7.90 -8.11
CA SER A 22 -18.71 -8.63 -8.30
C SER A 22 -18.74 -9.37 -9.64
N TYR A 23 -18.30 -8.71 -10.72
CA TYR A 23 -18.14 -9.35 -12.03
C TYR A 23 -17.19 -10.55 -11.95
N LYS A 24 -16.02 -10.39 -11.31
CA LYS A 24 -15.03 -11.45 -11.17
C LYS A 24 -15.59 -12.64 -10.40
N SER A 25 -16.21 -12.41 -9.24
CA SER A 25 -16.82 -13.48 -8.43
C SER A 25 -17.92 -14.22 -9.20
N ASN A 26 -18.76 -13.50 -9.94
CA ASN A 26 -19.82 -14.11 -10.75
C ASN A 26 -19.23 -14.91 -11.92
N PHE A 27 -18.20 -14.39 -12.58
CA PHE A 27 -17.51 -15.07 -13.68
C PHE A 27 -16.82 -16.35 -13.20
N ASP A 28 -16.13 -16.31 -12.07
CA ASP A 28 -15.48 -17.48 -11.47
C ASP A 28 -16.53 -18.53 -11.05
N SER A 29 -17.66 -18.10 -10.47
CA SER A 29 -18.78 -18.99 -10.13
C SER A 29 -19.41 -19.62 -11.37
N ASP A 30 -19.65 -18.84 -12.42
CA ASP A 30 -20.21 -19.32 -13.69
C ASP A 30 -19.25 -20.33 -14.35
N LEU A 31 -17.94 -20.06 -14.37
CA LEU A 31 -16.94 -20.99 -14.89
C LEU A 31 -16.86 -22.29 -14.09
N ASN A 32 -16.86 -22.22 -12.76
CA ASN A 32 -16.84 -23.41 -11.91
C ASN A 32 -18.08 -24.26 -12.12
N GLN A 33 -19.27 -23.65 -12.20
CA GLN A 33 -20.50 -24.37 -12.50
C GLN A 33 -20.44 -25.05 -13.88
N LEU A 34 -19.94 -24.36 -14.90
CA LEU A 34 -19.78 -24.94 -16.24
C LEU A 34 -18.77 -26.09 -16.24
N LEU A 35 -17.70 -26.00 -15.45
CA LEU A 35 -16.71 -27.05 -15.29
C LEU A 35 -17.32 -28.28 -14.61
N GLU A 36 -18.07 -28.09 -13.53
CA GLU A 36 -18.80 -29.16 -12.84
C GLU A 36 -19.83 -29.85 -13.75
N GLU A 37 -20.59 -29.08 -14.53
CA GLU A 37 -21.55 -29.62 -15.50
C GLU A 37 -20.86 -30.44 -16.60
N CYS A 38 -19.70 -29.98 -17.11
CA CYS A 38 -18.89 -30.73 -18.07
C CYS A 38 -18.34 -32.02 -17.46
N GLN A 39 -17.80 -31.96 -16.24
CA GLN A 39 -17.26 -33.12 -15.53
C GLN A 39 -18.35 -34.15 -15.20
N ALA A 40 -19.54 -33.69 -14.78
CA ALA A 40 -20.69 -34.56 -14.52
C ALA A 40 -21.24 -35.22 -15.78
N PHE A 41 -21.10 -34.57 -16.94
CA PHE A 41 -21.43 -35.18 -18.23
C PHE A 41 -20.41 -36.27 -18.61
N LEU A 42 -19.11 -35.97 -18.47
CA LEU A 42 -18.02 -36.90 -18.78
C LEU A 42 -18.03 -38.15 -17.90
N SER A 43 -18.30 -38.02 -16.59
CA SER A 43 -18.39 -39.16 -15.68
C SER A 43 -19.59 -40.06 -16.00
N LYS A 44 -20.73 -39.47 -16.40
CA LYS A 44 -21.91 -40.22 -16.83
C LYS A 44 -21.71 -40.92 -18.18
N SER A 45 -20.98 -40.32 -19.12
CA SER A 45 -20.65 -40.99 -20.38
C SER A 45 -19.65 -42.13 -20.18
N ALA A 46 -18.65 -41.96 -19.31
CA ALA A 46 -17.68 -43.02 -19.00
C ALA A 46 -18.35 -44.25 -18.33
N ALA A 47 -19.33 -44.03 -17.46
CA ALA A 47 -20.11 -45.11 -16.84
C ALA A 47 -21.00 -45.90 -17.82
N ILE A 48 -21.31 -45.33 -19.00
CA ILE A 48 -22.08 -45.99 -20.06
C ILE A 48 -21.18 -46.88 -20.93
N ASP A 49 -19.93 -46.47 -21.18
CA ASP A 49 -18.96 -47.24 -21.98
C ASP A 49 -18.49 -48.53 -21.28
N GLU A 50 -18.49 -48.61 -19.94
CA GLU A 50 -18.13 -49.83 -19.20
C GLU A 50 -19.18 -50.96 -19.31
N SER A 51 -20.40 -50.70 -19.81
CA SER A 51 -21.48 -51.69 -19.94
C SER A 51 -21.59 -52.38 -21.31
N GLY A 52 -20.62 -52.20 -22.22
CA GLY A 52 -20.47 -53.06 -23.41
C GLY A 52 -21.60 -52.99 -24.45
N GLY A 53 -22.07 -51.78 -24.78
CA GLY A 53 -23.07 -51.55 -25.83
C GLY A 53 -22.45 -51.02 -27.14
N ASP A 54 -22.97 -51.52 -28.27
CA ASP A 54 -22.62 -51.20 -29.67
C ASP A 54 -22.35 -49.69 -29.92
N GLY A 55 -21.35 -49.38 -30.76
CA GLY A 55 -20.70 -48.07 -30.95
C GLY A 55 -21.55 -46.97 -31.60
N SER A 56 -22.87 -46.98 -31.41
CA SER A 56 -23.79 -45.94 -31.84
C SER A 56 -24.13 -45.04 -30.66
N VAL A 57 -23.64 -43.80 -30.70
CA VAL A 57 -23.95 -42.74 -29.72
C VAL A 57 -25.47 -42.61 -29.58
N GLU A 58 -26.02 -43.01 -28.42
CA GLU A 58 -27.46 -42.99 -28.14
C GLU A 58 -28.05 -41.60 -28.47
N PRO A 59 -29.16 -41.47 -29.22
CA PRO A 59 -29.75 -40.19 -29.60
C PRO A 59 -29.98 -39.23 -28.41
N SER A 60 -30.27 -39.80 -27.23
CA SER A 60 -30.43 -39.10 -25.95
C SER A 60 -29.15 -38.40 -25.48
N THR A 61 -27.98 -39.01 -25.68
CA THR A 61 -26.68 -38.43 -25.29
C THR A 61 -26.29 -37.27 -26.21
N ARG A 62 -26.56 -37.40 -27.51
CA ARG A 62 -26.37 -36.33 -28.51
C ARG A 62 -27.25 -35.11 -28.20
N LEU A 63 -28.50 -35.33 -27.80
CA LEU A 63 -29.41 -34.25 -27.38
C LEU A 63 -28.92 -33.53 -26.10
N ARG A 64 -28.47 -34.30 -25.09
CA ARG A 64 -27.92 -33.72 -23.85
C ARG A 64 -26.64 -32.90 -24.11
N LEU A 65 -25.76 -33.37 -24.99
CA LEU A 65 -24.56 -32.64 -25.39
C LEU A 65 -24.90 -31.34 -26.13
N GLN A 66 -25.89 -31.36 -27.04
CA GLN A 66 -26.36 -30.14 -27.70
C GLN A 66 -26.94 -29.13 -26.71
N GLN A 67 -27.68 -29.58 -25.70
CA GLN A 67 -28.21 -28.72 -24.64
C GLN A 67 -27.09 -28.11 -23.79
N LEU A 68 -26.08 -28.91 -23.40
CA LEU A 68 -24.90 -28.43 -22.66
C LEU A 68 -24.14 -27.38 -23.48
N HIS A 69 -23.89 -27.65 -24.77
CA HIS A 69 -23.23 -26.71 -25.68
C HIS A 69 -24.00 -25.38 -25.81
N GLN A 70 -25.33 -25.42 -25.90
CA GLN A 70 -26.16 -24.21 -25.95
C GLN A 70 -26.06 -23.40 -24.66
N ARG A 71 -26.07 -24.06 -23.50
CA ARG A 71 -25.92 -23.40 -22.19
C ARG A 71 -24.53 -22.76 -22.03
N LEU A 72 -23.47 -23.49 -22.38
CA LEU A 72 -22.09 -22.99 -22.41
C LEU A 72 -21.98 -21.73 -23.27
N LYS A 73 -22.50 -21.78 -24.51
CA LYS A 73 -22.48 -20.66 -25.45
C LYS A 73 -23.24 -19.45 -24.90
N LYS A 74 -24.40 -19.67 -24.29
CA LYS A 74 -25.21 -18.60 -23.69
C LYS A 74 -24.48 -17.93 -22.53
N ARG A 75 -23.97 -18.72 -21.58
CA ARG A 75 -23.23 -18.22 -20.40
C ARG A 75 -21.96 -17.46 -20.78
N LEU A 76 -21.18 -17.98 -21.72
CA LEU A 76 -19.97 -17.31 -22.20
C LEU A 76 -20.28 -15.99 -22.92
N SER A 77 -21.36 -15.96 -23.70
CA SER A 77 -21.83 -14.72 -24.36
C SER A 77 -22.30 -13.68 -23.35
N GLU A 78 -23.07 -14.09 -22.32
CA GLU A 78 -23.52 -13.21 -21.23
C GLU A 78 -22.32 -12.66 -20.43
N ALA A 79 -21.34 -13.49 -20.10
CA ALA A 79 -20.11 -13.08 -19.43
C ALA A 79 -19.31 -12.07 -20.27
N SER A 80 -19.14 -12.33 -21.57
CA SER A 80 -18.45 -11.41 -22.49
C SER A 80 -19.18 -10.06 -22.59
N LYS A 81 -20.51 -10.06 -22.60
CA LYS A 81 -21.31 -8.83 -22.61
C LYS A 81 -21.10 -8.02 -21.33
N ARG A 82 -21.18 -8.66 -20.15
CA ARG A 82 -20.94 -8.00 -18.85
C ARG A 82 -19.53 -7.43 -18.76
N HIS A 83 -18.51 -8.14 -19.29
CA HIS A 83 -17.16 -7.62 -19.38
C HIS A 83 -17.09 -6.31 -20.19
N ARG A 84 -17.78 -6.28 -21.35
CA ARG A 84 -17.82 -5.09 -22.20
C ARG A 84 -18.49 -3.90 -21.51
N GLU A 85 -19.53 -4.15 -20.73
CA GLU A 85 -20.25 -3.12 -19.96
C GLU A 85 -19.35 -2.42 -18.93
N LEU A 86 -18.26 -3.06 -18.46
CA LEU A 86 -17.28 -2.46 -17.55
C LEU A 86 -16.32 -1.45 -18.21
N HIS A 87 -16.17 -1.44 -19.53
CA HIS A 87 -15.29 -0.47 -20.21
C HIS A 87 -15.80 0.96 -20.13
N ALA A 88 -17.11 1.15 -20.14
CA ALA A 88 -17.72 2.48 -20.04
C ALA A 88 -17.42 3.17 -18.70
N PRO A 89 -17.69 2.54 -17.52
CA PRO A 89 -17.34 3.15 -16.25
C PRO A 89 -15.82 3.27 -16.04
N LEU A 90 -15.01 2.33 -16.55
CA LEU A 90 -13.54 2.44 -16.53
C LEU A 90 -13.04 3.65 -17.33
N SER A 91 -13.58 3.88 -18.54
CA SER A 91 -13.23 5.04 -19.36
C SER A 91 -13.67 6.36 -18.72
N LYS A 92 -14.85 6.36 -18.08
CA LYS A 92 -15.34 7.52 -17.33
C LYS A 92 -14.41 7.85 -16.16
N MET A 93 -13.94 6.83 -15.43
CA MET A 93 -12.96 6.99 -14.35
C MET A 93 -11.64 7.60 -14.86
N GLY A 94 -11.09 7.09 -15.96
CA GLY A 94 -9.88 7.67 -16.57
C GLY A 94 -10.03 9.16 -16.86
N LYS A 95 -11.15 9.56 -17.47
CA LYS A 95 -11.44 10.99 -17.74
C LYS A 95 -11.65 11.82 -16.48
N LEU A 96 -12.15 11.23 -15.39
CA LEU A 96 -12.28 11.94 -14.11
C LEU A 96 -10.91 12.16 -13.48
N ILE A 97 -10.03 11.15 -13.52
CA ILE A 97 -8.63 11.28 -13.10
C ILE A 97 -7.97 12.43 -13.89
N ASP A 98 -8.05 12.41 -15.23
CA ASP A 98 -7.44 13.45 -16.08
C ASP A 98 -7.95 14.86 -15.76
N LYS A 99 -9.21 15.00 -15.34
CA LYS A 99 -9.82 16.29 -14.98
C LYS A 99 -9.52 16.72 -13.55
N SER A 100 -9.39 15.77 -12.64
CA SER A 100 -9.18 16.04 -11.21
C SER A 100 -7.73 16.41 -10.91
N PHE A 101 -6.78 15.87 -11.67
CA PHE A 101 -5.37 16.18 -11.54
C PHE A 101 -4.96 17.21 -12.61
N VAL A 102 -4.85 18.47 -12.18
CA VAL A 102 -4.32 19.56 -13.03
C VAL A 102 -2.85 19.23 -13.36
N THR A 103 -2.58 18.99 -14.64
CA THR A 103 -1.21 18.75 -15.15
C THR A 103 -0.48 20.07 -15.44
N GLU A 104 -1.21 21.18 -15.51
CA GLU A 104 -0.64 22.49 -15.80
C GLU A 104 -0.10 23.14 -14.52
N LEU A 105 1.23 23.28 -14.47
CA LEU A 105 1.89 24.15 -13.50
C LEU A 105 1.35 25.59 -13.69
N PRO A 106 1.07 26.34 -12.61
CA PRO A 106 0.71 27.75 -12.69
C PRO A 106 1.65 28.51 -13.64
N GLU A 107 1.14 29.49 -14.40
CA GLU A 107 1.97 30.32 -15.30
C GLU A 107 3.16 30.99 -14.57
N SER A 108 3.01 31.23 -13.27
CA SER A 108 4.07 31.72 -12.37
C SER A 108 5.23 30.75 -12.15
N LEU A 109 5.10 29.51 -12.61
CA LEU A 109 6.14 28.47 -12.66
C LEU A 109 6.56 28.16 -14.11
N SER A 110 6.21 29.00 -15.09
CA SER A 110 6.79 28.87 -16.43
C SER A 110 8.31 29.00 -16.36
N SER A 111 9.04 28.11 -17.05
CA SER A 111 10.50 28.04 -16.98
C SER A 111 11.16 29.40 -17.26
N ALA A 112 10.60 30.16 -18.21
CA ALA A 112 11.10 31.47 -18.60
C ALA A 112 11.05 32.53 -17.46
N GLN A 113 10.02 32.51 -16.61
CA GLN A 113 9.91 33.45 -15.49
C GLN A 113 10.77 33.04 -14.30
N LEU A 114 10.89 31.73 -14.06
CA LEU A 114 11.74 31.16 -13.01
C LEU A 114 13.23 31.35 -13.29
N GLU A 115 13.66 31.15 -14.54
CA GLU A 115 15.06 31.34 -14.96
C GLU A 115 15.47 32.81 -15.00
N SER A 116 14.52 33.73 -15.20
CA SER A 116 14.80 35.17 -15.26
C SER A 116 15.07 35.83 -13.90
N ASP A 117 14.65 35.17 -12.81
CA ASP A 117 14.72 35.70 -11.45
C ASP A 117 15.67 34.85 -10.61
N ALA A 118 16.88 35.36 -10.39
CA ALA A 118 17.94 34.65 -9.69
C ALA A 118 17.57 34.27 -8.25
N GLU A 119 16.77 35.08 -7.55
CA GLU A 119 16.34 34.79 -6.18
C GLU A 119 15.33 33.63 -6.17
N LYS A 120 14.36 33.63 -7.09
CA LYS A 120 13.41 32.52 -7.23
C LYS A 120 14.11 31.23 -7.62
N LEU A 121 15.08 31.30 -8.53
CA LEU A 121 15.86 30.15 -8.95
C LEU A 121 16.68 29.55 -7.80
N GLN A 122 17.27 30.40 -6.94
CA GLN A 122 17.96 29.93 -5.73
C GLN A 122 17.02 29.26 -4.72
N VAL A 123 15.84 29.84 -4.48
CA VAL A 123 14.83 29.22 -3.59
C VAL A 123 14.36 27.88 -4.15
N LEU A 124 14.11 27.80 -5.46
CA LEU A 124 13.71 26.56 -6.12
C LEU A 124 14.81 25.50 -6.02
N ASN A 125 16.05 25.83 -6.37
CA ASN A 125 17.16 24.89 -6.31
C ASN A 125 17.41 24.42 -4.87
N THR A 126 17.24 25.31 -3.88
CA THR A 126 17.31 24.94 -2.45
C THR A 126 16.21 23.94 -2.10
N ALA A 127 14.97 24.17 -2.54
CA ALA A 127 13.86 23.24 -2.30
C ALA A 127 14.08 21.88 -2.97
N ILE A 128 14.64 21.87 -4.19
CA ILE A 128 15.02 20.64 -4.90
C ILE A 128 16.11 19.90 -4.12
N CYS A 129 17.14 20.61 -3.63
CA CYS A 129 18.19 20.02 -2.80
C CYS A 129 17.62 19.40 -1.52
N GLU A 130 16.77 20.13 -0.79
CA GLU A 130 16.12 19.61 0.42
C GLU A 130 15.26 18.36 0.14
N HIS A 131 14.60 18.32 -1.02
CA HIS A 131 13.85 17.14 -1.46
C HIS A 131 14.77 15.95 -1.77
N LEU A 132 15.82 16.17 -2.57
CA LEU A 132 16.80 15.13 -2.92
C LEU A 132 17.49 14.53 -1.68
N ILE A 133 17.89 15.38 -0.73
CA ILE A 133 18.49 14.96 0.54
C ILE A 133 17.54 14.07 1.33
N ARG A 134 16.25 14.42 1.36
CA ARG A 134 15.21 13.69 2.09
C ARG A 134 14.82 12.35 1.45
N GLU A 135 14.92 12.25 0.13
CA GLU A 135 14.67 11.00 -0.62
C GLU A 135 15.90 10.07 -0.63
N GLY A 136 17.04 10.46 -0.05
CA GLY A 136 18.27 9.66 -0.05
C GLY A 136 19.24 9.93 -1.20
N SER A 137 18.90 10.83 -2.12
CA SER A 137 19.76 11.20 -3.27
C SER A 137 20.79 12.27 -2.88
N MET A 138 21.61 11.98 -1.87
CA MET A 138 22.52 12.97 -1.27
C MET A 138 23.64 13.40 -2.23
N GLU A 139 24.18 12.47 -3.03
CA GLU A 139 25.21 12.77 -4.03
C GLU A 139 24.71 13.78 -5.09
N VAL A 140 23.49 13.57 -5.58
CA VAL A 140 22.85 14.46 -6.57
C VAL A 140 22.58 15.84 -5.96
N ALA A 141 22.12 15.88 -4.71
CA ALA A 141 21.92 17.15 -3.99
C ALA A 141 23.24 17.92 -3.80
N GLN A 142 24.33 17.25 -3.42
CA GLN A 142 25.64 17.89 -3.26
C GLN A 142 26.14 18.47 -4.59
N GLU A 143 25.95 17.75 -5.69
CA GLU A 143 26.33 18.24 -7.01
C GLU A 143 25.48 19.46 -7.41
N LEU A 144 24.17 19.43 -7.17
CA LEU A 144 23.29 20.57 -7.42
C LEU A 144 23.67 21.79 -6.57
N ILE A 145 24.00 21.60 -5.28
CA ILE A 145 24.49 22.67 -4.40
C ILE A 145 25.76 23.31 -4.99
N ARG A 146 26.70 22.48 -5.46
CA ARG A 146 27.97 22.91 -6.05
C ARG A 146 27.77 23.66 -7.37
N GLU A 147 26.92 23.16 -8.25
CA GLU A 147 26.66 23.74 -9.58
C GLU A 147 25.83 25.03 -9.50
N ALA A 148 24.82 25.06 -8.63
CA ALA A 148 23.97 26.23 -8.46
C ALA A 148 24.57 27.28 -7.49
N GLY A 149 25.72 26.99 -6.87
CA GLY A 149 26.40 27.90 -5.94
C GLY A 149 25.56 28.24 -4.70
N LEU A 150 24.79 27.28 -4.19
CA LEU A 150 23.86 27.52 -3.09
C LEU A 150 24.61 27.63 -1.75
N ALA A 151 24.22 28.61 -0.94
CA ALA A 151 24.62 28.68 0.47
C ALA A 151 23.72 27.75 1.30
N TYR A 152 23.98 26.44 1.24
CA TYR A 152 23.22 25.43 1.97
C TYR A 152 23.83 25.16 3.36
N GLU A 153 23.00 25.13 4.40
CA GLU A 153 23.45 24.82 5.76
C GLU A 153 23.64 23.31 5.94
N GLU A 154 24.89 22.86 5.97
CA GLU A 154 25.24 21.43 6.07
C GLU A 154 25.01 20.80 7.45
N SER A 155 24.65 21.59 8.47
CA SER A 155 24.51 21.16 9.87
C SER A 155 23.52 19.99 10.05
N HIS A 156 22.55 19.86 9.16
CA HIS A 156 21.50 18.84 9.21
C HIS A 156 21.78 17.61 8.34
N LEU A 157 22.79 17.64 7.46
CA LEU A 157 23.10 16.51 6.57
C LEU A 157 23.33 15.19 7.31
N PRO A 158 24.03 15.14 8.47
CA PRO A 158 24.22 13.89 9.19
C PRO A 158 22.91 13.25 9.65
N ALA A 159 21.95 14.05 10.11
CA ALA A 159 20.64 13.56 10.54
C ALA A 159 19.82 13.00 9.38
N TYR A 160 19.92 13.61 8.19
CA TYR A 160 19.32 13.05 6.98
C TYR A 160 20.01 11.75 6.54
N ALA A 161 21.34 11.69 6.59
CA ALA A 161 22.08 10.48 6.24
C ALA A 161 21.71 9.29 7.15
N GLU A 162 21.58 9.54 8.46
CA GLU A 162 21.10 8.54 9.42
C GLU A 162 19.68 8.06 9.07
N LEU A 163 18.76 8.98 8.80
CA LEU A 163 17.38 8.65 8.45
C LEU A 163 17.28 7.89 7.13
N ASN A 164 18.04 8.29 6.11
CA ASN A 164 18.10 7.62 4.82
C ASN A 164 18.64 6.20 4.96
N HIS A 165 19.65 6.00 5.81
CA HIS A 165 20.15 4.66 6.14
C HIS A 165 19.06 3.77 6.75
N VAL A 166 18.24 4.33 7.67
CA VAL A 166 17.08 3.62 8.23
C VAL A 166 16.07 3.26 7.14
N VAL A 167 15.71 4.20 6.26
CA VAL A 167 14.74 3.98 5.18
C VAL A 167 15.22 2.91 4.20
N GLU A 168 16.50 2.94 3.81
CA GLU A 168 17.10 1.91 2.96
C GLU A 168 17.10 0.52 3.61
N ALA A 169 17.39 0.46 4.92
CA ALA A 169 17.33 -0.78 5.68
C ALA A 169 15.90 -1.34 5.73
N LEU A 170 14.90 -0.48 5.95
CA LEU A 170 13.49 -0.84 5.94
C LEU A 170 13.05 -1.38 4.57
N ALA A 171 13.52 -0.80 3.47
CA ALA A 171 13.28 -1.31 2.12
C ALA A 171 13.82 -2.75 1.93
N LYS A 172 14.94 -3.07 2.59
CA LYS A 172 15.55 -4.42 2.64
C LYS A 172 14.96 -5.32 3.73
N ARG A 173 13.89 -4.89 4.42
CA ARG A 173 13.25 -5.55 5.58
C ARG A 173 14.16 -5.74 6.79
N GLN A 174 15.20 -4.92 6.91
CA GLN A 174 16.10 -4.91 8.05
C GLN A 174 15.60 -3.88 9.06
N LEU A 175 15.15 -4.36 10.24
CA LEU A 175 14.54 -3.50 11.25
C LEU A 175 15.56 -2.97 12.28
N GLU A 176 16.74 -3.59 12.38
CA GLU A 176 17.76 -3.23 13.37
C GLU A 176 18.15 -1.73 13.33
N PRO A 177 18.42 -1.11 12.15
CA PRO A 177 18.75 0.31 12.11
C PRO A 177 17.60 1.20 12.59
N ALA A 178 16.36 0.83 12.31
CA ALA A 178 15.18 1.57 12.78
C ALA A 178 15.00 1.47 14.31
N LEU A 179 15.30 0.31 14.89
CA LEU A 179 15.25 0.10 16.33
C LEU A 179 16.35 0.87 17.06
N GLN A 180 17.56 0.90 16.50
CA GLN A 180 18.66 1.69 17.04
C GLN A 180 18.33 3.18 17.02
N TRP A 181 17.90 3.69 15.86
CA TRP A 181 17.48 5.07 15.70
C TRP A 181 16.37 5.48 16.70
N LEU A 182 15.41 4.59 16.94
CA LEU A 182 14.33 4.81 17.90
C LEU A 182 14.84 4.93 19.34
N GLN A 183 15.84 4.14 19.73
CA GLN A 183 16.46 4.25 21.06
C GLN A 183 17.17 5.58 21.23
N ASP A 184 17.93 6.00 20.21
CA ASP A 184 18.71 7.23 20.23
C ASP A 184 17.81 8.48 20.24
N ASN A 185 16.62 8.39 19.63
CA ASN A 185 15.67 9.50 19.48
C ASN A 185 14.43 9.42 20.40
N GLN A 186 14.35 8.42 21.30
CA GLN A 186 13.14 8.10 22.06
C GLN A 186 12.56 9.28 22.84
N LYS A 187 13.42 10.10 23.44
CA LYS A 187 13.02 11.27 24.25
C LYS A 187 12.34 12.35 23.40
N SER A 188 12.80 12.55 22.17
CA SER A 188 12.24 13.51 21.20
C SER A 188 10.91 12.98 20.64
N LEU A 189 10.85 11.68 20.35
CA LEU A 189 9.66 11.03 19.80
C LEU A 189 8.48 11.00 20.77
N SER A 190 8.76 10.84 22.07
CA SER A 190 7.73 10.67 23.10
C SER A 190 6.89 11.92 23.35
N SER A 191 7.36 13.11 22.96
CA SER A 191 6.61 14.37 23.14
C SER A 191 5.52 14.59 22.10
N GLU A 192 5.61 13.96 20.93
CA GLU A 192 4.66 14.15 19.84
C GLU A 192 3.82 12.89 19.59
N GLU A 193 2.53 13.07 19.29
CA GLU A 193 1.65 11.94 18.96
C GLU A 193 2.12 11.17 17.72
N THR A 194 2.69 11.85 16.73
CA THR A 194 3.24 11.21 15.54
C THR A 194 4.50 10.40 15.87
N GLY A 195 5.38 10.90 16.73
CA GLY A 195 6.55 10.16 17.20
C GLY A 195 6.18 8.90 17.99
N ARG A 196 5.13 9.00 18.82
CA ARG A 196 4.56 7.82 19.51
C ARG A 196 3.94 6.81 18.56
N TYR A 197 3.26 7.26 17.50
CA TYR A 197 2.72 6.37 16.46
C TYR A 197 3.84 5.69 15.65
N LEU A 198 4.90 6.43 15.33
CA LEU A 198 6.08 5.88 14.68
C LEU A 198 6.74 4.78 15.53
N GLU A 199 6.90 5.03 16.83
CA GLU A 199 7.39 4.03 17.78
C GLU A 199 6.50 2.78 17.79
N PHE A 200 5.18 2.97 17.81
CA PHE A 200 4.21 1.88 17.73
C PHE A 200 4.39 1.04 16.44
N LEU A 201 4.52 1.69 15.28
CA LEU A 201 4.68 1.01 13.99
C LEU A 201 5.97 0.17 13.94
N ILE A 202 7.09 0.71 14.41
CA ILE A 202 8.38 0.00 14.45
C ILE A 202 8.27 -1.23 15.37
N ARG A 203 7.69 -1.06 16.57
CA ARG A 203 7.51 -2.18 17.52
C ARG A 203 6.52 -3.23 17.02
N ARG A 204 5.47 -2.81 16.30
CA ARG A 204 4.52 -3.70 15.62
C ARG A 204 5.25 -4.56 14.58
N LEU A 205 6.08 -3.95 13.73
CA LEU A 205 6.90 -4.67 12.76
C LEU A 205 7.86 -5.65 13.44
N GLN A 206 8.46 -5.26 14.57
CA GLN A 206 9.34 -6.14 15.34
C GLN A 206 8.60 -7.39 15.83
N LEU A 207 7.40 -7.23 16.40
CA LEU A 207 6.61 -8.37 16.83
C LEU A 207 6.20 -9.26 15.65
N VAL A 208 5.81 -8.64 14.52
CA VAL A 208 5.48 -9.33 13.28
C VAL A 208 6.66 -10.18 12.78
N GLN A 209 7.89 -9.65 12.80
CA GLN A 209 9.10 -10.41 12.44
C GLN A 209 9.38 -11.56 13.40
N LEU A 210 9.25 -11.33 14.72
CA LEU A 210 9.44 -12.37 15.74
C LEU A 210 8.42 -13.51 15.62
N VAL A 211 7.17 -13.18 15.32
CA VAL A 211 6.08 -14.14 15.15
C VAL A 211 6.22 -14.93 13.85
N SER A 212 6.80 -14.32 12.81
CA SER A 212 7.02 -14.98 11.51
C SER A 212 8.30 -15.82 11.44
N SER A 213 9.22 -15.63 12.39
CA SER A 213 10.48 -16.38 12.44
C SER A 213 10.24 -17.85 12.80
N GLU A 214 10.97 -18.76 12.15
CA GLU A 214 10.93 -20.20 12.46
C GLU A 214 11.44 -20.48 13.88
N ASP A 215 12.37 -19.65 14.38
CA ASP A 215 12.94 -19.71 15.73
C ASP A 215 12.19 -18.81 16.73
N ALA A 216 10.87 -18.73 16.62
CA ALA A 216 10.02 -17.89 17.46
C ALA A 216 10.19 -18.20 18.97
N LYS A 217 10.99 -17.38 19.67
CA LYS A 217 11.17 -17.47 21.11
C LYS A 217 9.95 -16.87 21.83
N PRO A 218 9.17 -17.65 22.60
CA PRO A 218 7.94 -17.17 23.23
C PRO A 218 8.20 -16.04 24.23
N GLU A 219 9.36 -16.03 24.90
CA GLU A 219 9.74 -14.98 25.84
C GLU A 219 9.91 -13.61 25.15
N ALA A 220 10.63 -13.56 24.03
CA ALA A 220 10.85 -12.33 23.27
C ALA A 220 9.53 -11.78 22.71
N ILE A 221 8.65 -12.66 22.24
CA ILE A 221 7.30 -12.31 21.77
C ILE A 221 6.48 -11.69 22.90
N LEU A 222 6.46 -12.30 24.08
CA LEU A 222 5.73 -11.79 25.24
C LEU A 222 6.28 -10.45 25.73
N GLN A 223 7.61 -10.26 25.71
CA GLN A 223 8.23 -9.01 26.08
C GLN A 223 7.80 -7.88 25.13
N GLN A 224 7.87 -8.11 23.83
CA GLN A 224 7.44 -7.11 22.83
C GLN A 224 5.93 -6.84 22.89
N ALA A 225 5.12 -7.87 23.11
CA ALA A 225 3.67 -7.72 23.31
C ALA A 225 3.33 -6.83 24.51
N ARG A 226 4.08 -6.94 25.62
CA ARG A 226 3.91 -6.07 26.80
C ARG A 226 4.25 -4.62 26.52
N LEU A 227 5.29 -4.36 25.73
CA LEU A 227 5.66 -2.99 25.34
C LEU A 227 4.57 -2.36 24.48
N LEU A 228 3.99 -3.13 23.55
CA LEU A 228 2.87 -2.68 22.72
C LEU A 228 1.58 -2.42 23.51
N ALA A 229 1.35 -3.13 24.61
CA ALA A 229 0.19 -2.92 25.48
C ALA A 229 0.23 -1.58 26.24
N ALA A 230 1.38 -0.89 26.29
CA ALA A 230 1.53 0.41 26.94
C ALA A 230 1.14 1.60 26.02
N PHE A 231 0.76 1.34 24.76
CA PHE A 231 0.37 2.38 23.81
C PHE A 231 -1.11 2.78 23.98
N SER A 232 -1.47 3.93 23.39
CA SER A 232 -2.77 4.60 23.55
C SER A 232 -3.95 3.71 23.14
N PRO A 233 -5.15 3.89 23.74
CA PRO A 233 -6.38 3.19 23.33
C PRO A 233 -6.76 3.41 21.84
N ALA A 234 -6.21 4.43 21.18
CA ALA A 234 -6.37 4.61 19.73
C ALA A 234 -5.81 3.42 18.92
N CYS A 235 -4.80 2.72 19.44
CA CYS A 235 -4.17 1.56 18.78
C CYS A 235 -4.76 0.21 19.24
N ASP A 236 -5.79 0.21 20.11
CA ASP A 236 -6.34 -1.02 20.72
C ASP A 236 -6.90 -2.02 19.71
N ALA A 237 -7.47 -1.53 18.60
CA ALA A 237 -7.98 -2.41 17.54
C ALA A 237 -6.84 -3.23 16.92
N ASP A 238 -5.74 -2.55 16.57
CA ASP A 238 -4.55 -3.17 16.00
C ASP A 238 -3.82 -4.05 17.01
N ILE A 239 -3.70 -3.60 18.26
CA ILE A 239 -3.09 -4.39 19.35
C ILE A 239 -3.87 -5.68 19.57
N ARG A 240 -5.21 -5.62 19.69
CA ARG A 240 -6.04 -6.83 19.86
C ARG A 240 -5.90 -7.79 18.69
N ARG A 241 -5.88 -7.26 17.47
CA ARG A 241 -5.73 -8.08 16.25
C ARG A 241 -4.36 -8.76 16.22
N LEU A 242 -3.31 -8.04 16.58
CA LEU A 242 -1.95 -8.54 16.70
C LEU A 242 -1.81 -9.58 17.82
N MET A 243 -2.43 -9.35 18.98
CA MET A 243 -2.45 -10.34 20.07
C MET A 243 -3.23 -11.61 19.68
N GLY A 244 -4.32 -11.48 18.93
CA GLY A 244 -5.07 -12.62 18.38
C GLY A 244 -4.23 -13.46 17.41
N SER A 245 -3.33 -12.84 16.64
CA SER A 245 -2.41 -13.55 15.75
C SER A 245 -1.43 -14.48 16.49
N LEU A 246 -1.16 -14.22 17.78
CA LEU A 246 -0.27 -15.06 18.58
C LEU A 246 -0.79 -16.50 18.77
N ALA A 247 -2.11 -16.71 18.69
CA ALA A 247 -2.70 -18.04 18.73
C ALA A 247 -2.32 -18.90 17.50
N PHE A 248 -1.86 -18.26 16.42
CA PHE A 248 -1.51 -18.89 15.15
C PHE A 248 0.00 -18.95 14.90
N VAL A 249 0.85 -18.50 15.84
CA VAL A 249 2.32 -18.54 15.72
C VAL A 249 2.83 -19.95 15.39
N ARG A 250 2.22 -20.99 15.98
CA ARG A 250 2.57 -22.40 15.74
C ARG A 250 1.81 -23.06 14.58
N ARG A 251 0.88 -22.33 13.94
CA ARG A 251 -0.02 -22.81 12.88
C ARG A 251 0.05 -21.82 11.72
N SER A 252 1.01 -22.01 10.83
CA SER A 252 1.23 -21.29 9.56
C SER A 252 0.43 -19.97 9.42
N LEU A 253 1.05 -18.86 9.76
CA LEU A 253 0.41 -17.53 9.76
C LEU A 253 -0.13 -17.11 8.38
N HIS A 254 0.44 -17.65 7.30
CA HIS A 254 0.00 -17.38 5.92
C HIS A 254 -1.41 -17.89 5.58
N SER A 255 -1.92 -18.89 6.32
CA SER A 255 -3.29 -19.41 6.17
C SER A 255 -4.25 -18.86 7.22
N SER A 256 -3.80 -17.91 8.04
CA SER A 256 -4.58 -17.34 9.14
C SER A 256 -5.41 -16.13 8.68
N PRO A 257 -6.49 -15.76 9.42
CA PRO A 257 -7.26 -14.55 9.16
C PRO A 257 -6.47 -13.24 9.40
N TYR A 258 -5.20 -13.35 9.80
CA TYR A 258 -4.30 -12.24 10.10
C TYR A 258 -3.21 -12.03 9.04
N LYS A 259 -3.29 -12.70 7.88
CA LYS A 259 -2.29 -12.63 6.80
C LYS A 259 -1.93 -11.20 6.39
N ASP A 260 -2.90 -10.30 6.39
CA ASP A 260 -2.75 -8.89 6.04
C ASP A 260 -1.85 -8.10 7.01
N LEU A 261 -1.74 -8.53 8.27
CA LEU A 261 -0.83 -7.92 9.24
C LEU A 261 0.65 -8.08 8.86
N PHE A 262 0.96 -9.00 7.95
CA PHE A 262 2.32 -9.37 7.55
C PHE A 262 2.69 -8.83 6.16
N GLU A 263 1.86 -7.97 5.57
CA GLU A 263 2.08 -7.42 4.23
C GLU A 263 3.20 -6.38 4.17
N SER A 264 3.84 -6.27 3.00
CA SER A 264 4.90 -5.30 2.69
C SER A 264 4.50 -3.83 2.89
N ARG A 265 3.19 -3.56 2.96
CA ARG A 265 2.64 -2.21 3.03
C ARG A 265 3.10 -1.44 4.26
N LEU A 266 3.27 -2.11 5.40
CA LEU A 266 3.70 -1.48 6.65
C LEU A 266 5.12 -0.91 6.57
N TYR A 267 6.03 -1.58 5.85
CA TYR A 267 7.39 -1.07 5.63
C TYR A 267 7.38 0.19 4.77
N HIS A 268 6.49 0.23 3.77
CA HIS A 268 6.33 1.40 2.90
C HIS A 268 5.70 2.58 3.65
N GLU A 269 4.65 2.35 4.44
CA GLU A 269 4.03 3.36 5.30
C GLU A 269 5.05 3.95 6.29
N LEU A 270 5.82 3.08 6.96
CA LEU A 270 6.88 3.52 7.87
C LEU A 270 7.93 4.38 7.16
N SER A 271 8.38 3.96 5.98
CA SER A 271 9.35 4.70 5.18
C SER A 271 8.81 6.08 4.77
N GLN A 272 7.56 6.15 4.31
CA GLN A 272 6.93 7.42 3.97
C GLN A 272 6.78 8.34 5.18
N LEU A 273 6.45 7.82 6.37
CA LEU A 273 6.34 8.63 7.59
C LEU A 273 7.67 9.25 8.01
N LEU A 274 8.77 8.50 7.85
CA LEU A 274 10.12 9.00 8.11
C LEU A 274 10.49 10.14 7.13
N VAL A 275 10.28 9.91 5.83
CA VAL A 275 10.63 10.85 4.74
C VAL A 275 9.73 12.10 4.74
N SER A 276 8.42 11.93 4.92
CA SER A 276 7.43 13.02 4.77
C SER A 276 7.59 14.16 5.77
N ARG A 277 8.21 13.93 6.93
CA ARG A 277 8.45 14.97 7.92
C ARG A 277 9.87 15.52 7.85
N PRO A 278 10.07 16.84 8.03
CA PRO A 278 11.41 17.40 8.11
C PRO A 278 12.19 16.74 9.26
N THR A 279 13.42 16.29 9.02
CA THR A 279 14.33 15.80 10.08
C THR A 279 14.56 16.83 11.18
N ARG A 280 14.37 18.13 10.89
CA ARG A 280 14.32 19.20 11.90
C ARG A 280 13.30 18.92 13.02
N CYS A 281 12.14 18.33 12.72
CA CYS A 281 11.14 17.95 13.71
C CYS A 281 11.57 16.72 14.52
N TRP A 282 12.33 15.81 13.91
CA TRP A 282 12.85 14.61 14.60
C TRP A 282 14.06 14.94 15.50
N ALA A 283 14.91 15.88 15.07
CA ALA A 283 16.21 16.21 15.69
C ALA A 283 16.20 17.41 16.67
N SER A 284 15.21 18.32 16.64
CA SER A 284 15.18 19.48 17.54
C SER A 284 13.77 20.01 17.81
N PRO A 285 13.24 19.93 19.06
CA PRO A 285 11.92 20.46 19.42
C PRO A 285 11.78 21.99 19.41
N ARG A 286 12.85 22.77 19.15
CA ARG A 286 12.87 24.23 19.43
C ARG A 286 13.00 25.15 18.22
N THR A 287 13.19 24.61 17.02
CA THR A 287 13.46 25.44 15.82
C THR A 287 12.62 25.00 14.63
N CYS A 288 11.31 24.87 14.81
CA CYS A 288 10.37 24.71 13.70
C CYS A 288 9.88 26.09 13.24
N HIS A 289 10.77 26.90 12.66
CA HIS A 289 10.36 27.96 11.75
C HIS A 289 10.66 27.50 10.33
N SER A 290 9.68 26.81 9.75
CA SER A 290 9.60 26.58 8.31
C SER A 290 9.36 27.92 7.61
N PRO A 291 10.12 28.30 6.57
CA PRO A 291 9.77 29.44 5.71
C PRO A 291 8.51 29.17 4.87
N TRP A 292 8.15 27.89 4.75
CA TRP A 292 6.94 27.44 4.06
C TRP A 292 5.75 27.57 5.01
N PRO A 293 4.59 28.07 4.55
CA PRO A 293 3.40 28.11 5.36
C PRO A 293 3.15 26.70 5.88
N SER A 294 3.01 26.60 7.20
CA SER A 294 2.64 25.36 7.89
C SER A 294 1.58 24.67 7.05
N THR A 295 1.92 23.52 6.45
CA THR A 295 0.91 22.66 5.85
C THR A 295 -0.20 22.55 6.89
N PRO A 296 -1.47 22.79 6.51
CA PRO A 296 -2.57 22.69 7.46
C PRO A 296 -2.39 21.37 8.18
N ALA A 297 -2.44 21.43 9.52
CA ALA A 297 -2.25 20.30 10.41
C ALA A 297 -2.75 19.06 9.70
N ALA A 298 -1.85 18.08 9.49
CA ALA A 298 -2.23 16.80 8.90
C ALA A 298 -3.58 16.44 9.49
N PRO A 299 -4.61 16.18 8.66
CA PRO A 299 -5.94 15.90 9.19
C PRO A 299 -5.76 14.87 10.30
N PRO A 300 -6.40 15.03 11.47
CA PRO A 300 -6.28 14.06 12.56
C PRO A 300 -6.40 12.69 11.94
N CYS A 301 -5.38 11.84 12.12
CA CYS A 301 -5.23 10.58 11.41
C CYS A 301 -6.60 9.92 11.29
N ARG A 302 -7.21 9.98 10.09
CA ARG A 302 -8.43 9.23 9.76
C ARG A 302 -8.07 7.79 9.38
N LEU A 303 -6.97 7.30 9.94
CA LEU A 303 -6.46 5.94 9.89
C LEU A 303 -6.17 5.51 11.34
N CYS A 304 -7.18 5.70 12.19
CA CYS A 304 -7.45 4.97 13.42
C CYS A 304 -8.97 4.77 13.46
#